data_AF-A0A133VJ85-F1
#
_entry.id   AF-A0A133VJ85-F1
#
_cell.length_a   1.000
_cell.length_b   1.000
_cell.length_c   1.000
_cell.angle_alpha   90.00
_cell.angle_beta   90.00
_cell.angle_gamma   90.00
#
_symmetry.space_group_name_H-M   'P 1'
#
loop_
_entity.id
_entity.type
_entity.pdbx_description
1 polymer ?
#
loop_
_entity_poly.entity_id
_entity_poly.type
_entity_poly.pdbx_seq_one_letter_code
_entity_poly.pdbx_strand_id
1 'polypeptide(L)'
;MFEEKRCVEKMQTTVCGKLFPTKNQAWELDDLMRVQSSCMRYSYNRLCEGKTKSRIETDIKQKFGEINSRYRRGGYFRAKINYKSVLELVEAGNLESPEKVVFGGRENLKKRERGKISNEEWKRLRNNQLYSRGDKSKGGNLNLRFVKRNDRLYLRVNTGGREWIYTPAYLPPKARKRVLEGEEAYGVRILRENGSYGLRVNFEENHEPEVGFEKGSVGVDFNHRTIDLAVTNEQGQFKDSKMIECPGITASRKNKREWLIGSYAKEVVEYAKYWNRGLVLEKLEDVARGRRNQHEFTYNKFLEAVKRRAEREGVEVREVNPAYTSVIGRRKYAPYYHITIHQAAALVVARRGQGFSEHLRGLKTPLFEALEAGEEGENVPDRRVHSWSLWRLTRNLPFHKGAKRKHLSQSLETIGVESSGTIASTERSPGEGDLPGGETVSPGSGPSTRKVVA
;
A
#
# COMPACT_ATOMS: atom_id res chain seq x y z
N MET A 1 -20.04 -11.69 32.07
CA MET A 1 -19.36 -11.83 30.77
C MET A 1 -19.44 -10.46 30.09
N PHE A 2 -18.43 -9.61 30.27
CA PHE A 2 -18.34 -8.37 29.51
C PHE A 2 -17.75 -8.74 28.16
N GLU A 3 -18.59 -8.82 27.13
CA GLU A 3 -18.11 -8.80 25.76
C GLU A 3 -17.42 -7.44 25.55
N GLU A 4 -16.10 -7.45 25.54
CA GLU A 4 -15.34 -6.37 24.91
C GLU A 4 -15.84 -6.27 23.47
N LYS A 5 -16.69 -5.28 23.21
CA LYS A 5 -16.98 -4.83 21.85
C LYS A 5 -15.65 -4.41 21.23
N ARG A 6 -15.01 -5.35 20.55
CA ARG A 6 -13.88 -5.09 19.65
C ARG A 6 -14.38 -4.04 18.68
N CYS A 7 -14.00 -2.78 18.89
CA CYS A 7 -14.21 -1.71 17.92
C CYS A 7 -13.37 -2.07 16.70
N VAL A 8 -13.93 -2.87 15.78
CA VAL A 8 -13.33 -3.12 14.48
C VAL A 8 -13.21 -1.75 13.82
N GLU A 9 -11.99 -1.28 13.65
CA GLU A 9 -11.71 0.01 13.04
C GLU A 9 -12.24 -0.04 11.61
N LYS A 10 -13.32 0.71 11.32
CA LYS A 10 -14.00 0.60 10.03
C LYS A 10 -13.08 1.05 8.90
N MET A 11 -12.73 0.15 8.00
CA MET A 11 -11.89 0.48 6.86
C MET A 11 -12.60 1.48 5.94
N GLN A 12 -11.84 2.46 5.44
CA GLN A 12 -12.32 3.34 4.38
C GLN A 12 -11.80 2.89 3.01
N THR A 13 -12.72 2.65 2.08
CA THR A 13 -12.41 2.45 0.66
C THR A 13 -12.67 3.75 -0.10
N THR A 14 -11.66 4.22 -0.84
CA THR A 14 -11.76 5.40 -1.70
C THR A 14 -11.82 4.99 -3.16
N VAL A 15 -12.87 5.42 -3.86
CA VAL A 15 -13.01 5.28 -5.30
C VAL A 15 -12.71 6.62 -5.98
N CYS A 16 -11.90 6.57 -7.03
CA CYS A 16 -11.58 7.74 -7.84
C CYS A 16 -12.58 7.91 -8.99
N GLY A 17 -12.96 9.15 -9.27
CA GLY A 17 -13.82 9.53 -10.37
C GLY A 17 -13.41 10.86 -11.01
N LYS A 18 -14.21 11.34 -11.95
CA LYS A 18 -14.04 12.64 -12.62
C LYS A 18 -15.33 13.42 -12.62
N LEU A 19 -15.21 14.75 -12.66
CA LEU A 19 -16.31 15.69 -12.71
C LEU A 19 -16.09 16.64 -13.88
N PHE A 20 -17.15 16.95 -14.63
CA PHE A 20 -17.08 17.70 -15.89
C PHE A 20 -17.97 18.96 -15.85
N PRO A 21 -17.63 19.97 -15.04
CA PRO A 21 -18.42 21.20 -14.94
C PRO A 21 -18.35 22.04 -16.21
N THR A 22 -19.47 22.72 -16.54
CA THR A 22 -19.45 23.87 -17.45
C THR A 22 -18.67 25.03 -16.83
N LYS A 23 -18.35 26.08 -17.60
CA LYS A 23 -17.62 27.25 -17.08
C LYS A 23 -18.33 27.90 -15.89
N ASN A 24 -19.65 28.07 -15.95
CA ASN A 24 -20.44 28.66 -14.86
C ASN A 24 -20.43 27.75 -13.62
N GLN A 25 -20.64 26.44 -13.80
CA GLN A 25 -20.57 25.47 -12.71
C GLN A 25 -19.18 25.40 -12.07
N ALA A 26 -18.12 25.53 -12.86
CA ALA A 26 -16.75 25.55 -12.37
C ALA A 26 -16.48 26.78 -11.49
N TRP A 27 -17.04 27.93 -11.84
CA TRP A 27 -16.97 29.15 -11.02
C TRP A 27 -17.65 28.96 -9.66
N GLU A 28 -18.87 28.41 -9.63
CA GLU A 28 -19.58 28.12 -8.38
C GLU A 28 -18.84 27.09 -7.51
N LEU A 29 -18.30 26.04 -8.12
CA LEU A 29 -17.46 25.07 -7.43
C LEU A 29 -16.21 25.71 -6.84
N ASP A 30 -15.52 26.55 -7.62
CA ASP A 30 -14.30 27.23 -7.19
C ASP A 30 -14.58 28.19 -6.02
N ASP A 31 -15.75 28.83 -5.97
CA ASP A 31 -16.16 29.68 -4.86
C ASP A 31 -16.42 28.87 -3.58
N LEU A 32 -17.18 27.76 -3.68
CA LEU A 32 -17.38 26.84 -2.56
C LEU A 32 -16.04 26.29 -2.03
N MET A 33 -15.12 25.91 -2.94
CA MET A 33 -13.77 25.47 -2.58
C MET A 33 -12.97 26.56 -1.88
N ARG A 34 -13.07 27.82 -2.33
CA ARG A 34 -12.41 28.98 -1.72
C ARG A 34 -12.85 29.17 -0.28
N VAL A 35 -14.16 29.20 -0.03
CA VAL A 35 -14.72 29.42 1.31
C VAL A 35 -14.40 28.24 2.23
N GLN A 36 -14.66 27.00 1.78
CA GLN A 36 -14.40 25.83 2.62
C GLN A 36 -12.90 25.64 2.91
N SER A 37 -12.02 25.88 1.94
CA SER A 37 -10.57 25.78 2.16
C SER A 37 -10.08 26.85 3.16
N SER A 38 -10.71 28.03 3.16
CA SER A 38 -10.48 29.05 4.19
C SER A 38 -10.93 28.58 5.56
N CYS A 39 -12.13 28.00 5.65
CA CYS A 39 -12.66 27.39 6.87
C CYS A 39 -11.73 26.28 7.40
N MET A 40 -11.23 25.41 6.53
CA MET A 40 -10.28 24.35 6.89
C MET A 40 -8.98 24.91 7.47
N ARG A 41 -8.37 25.92 6.84
CA ARG A 41 -7.14 26.56 7.35
C ARG A 41 -7.37 27.24 8.69
N TYR A 42 -8.50 27.93 8.84
CA TYR A 42 -8.88 28.55 10.11
C TYR A 42 -9.05 27.49 11.20
N SER A 43 -9.78 26.40 10.93
CA SER A 43 -9.92 25.27 11.85
C SER A 43 -8.57 24.65 12.22
N TYR A 44 -7.65 24.54 11.27
CA TYR A 44 -6.31 24.01 11.52
C TYR A 44 -5.53 24.89 12.51
N ASN A 45 -5.54 26.20 12.32
CA ASN A 45 -4.88 27.12 13.26
C ASN A 45 -5.48 26.99 14.68
N ARG A 46 -6.81 26.86 14.79
CA ARG A 46 -7.45 26.61 16.09
C ARG A 46 -7.05 25.28 16.72
N LEU A 47 -6.75 24.26 15.91
CA LEU A 47 -6.21 22.98 16.42
C LEU A 47 -4.78 23.16 16.97
N CYS A 48 -3.91 23.90 16.27
CA CYS A 48 -2.58 24.26 16.77
C CYS A 48 -2.65 25.06 18.09
N GLU A 49 -3.66 25.92 18.24
CA GLU A 49 -3.92 26.66 19.49
C GLU A 49 -4.50 25.78 20.62
N GLY A 50 -4.65 24.47 20.42
CA GLY A 50 -5.21 23.55 21.41
C GLY A 50 -6.71 23.73 21.68
N LYS A 51 -7.47 24.40 20.79
CA LYS A 51 -8.91 24.62 20.99
C LYS A 51 -9.70 23.32 20.87
N THR A 52 -10.73 23.17 21.70
CA THR A 52 -11.63 22.01 21.67
C THR A 52 -12.51 22.01 20.42
N LYS A 53 -12.97 20.82 20.02
CA LYS A 53 -13.90 20.65 18.88
C LYS A 53 -15.12 21.58 18.97
N SER A 54 -15.76 21.65 20.14
CA SER A 54 -16.97 22.48 20.34
C SER A 54 -16.69 23.96 20.08
N ARG A 55 -15.54 24.46 20.59
CA ARG A 55 -15.14 25.84 20.35
C ARG A 55 -14.87 26.11 18.87
N ILE A 56 -14.15 25.21 18.20
CA ILE A 56 -13.86 25.35 16.77
C ILE A 56 -15.14 25.36 15.94
N GLU A 57 -16.10 24.47 16.23
CA GLU A 57 -17.40 24.44 15.54
C GLU A 57 -18.20 25.73 15.72
N THR A 58 -18.09 26.37 16.89
CA THR A 58 -18.72 27.67 17.18
C THR A 58 -18.04 28.79 16.39
N ASP A 59 -16.71 28.87 16.43
CA ASP A 59 -15.94 29.90 15.73
C ASP A 59 -16.15 29.83 14.20
N ILE A 60 -16.16 28.62 13.61
CA ILE A 60 -16.42 28.47 12.16
C ILE A 60 -17.86 28.78 11.79
N LYS A 61 -18.83 28.56 12.69
CA LYS A 61 -20.24 28.91 12.45
C LYS A 61 -20.39 30.43 12.35
N GLN A 62 -19.74 31.19 13.22
CA GLN A 62 -19.76 32.65 13.21
C GLN A 62 -19.01 33.21 12.00
N LYS A 63 -17.82 32.70 11.70
CA LYS A 63 -16.94 33.26 10.66
C LYS A 63 -17.30 32.86 9.23
N PHE A 64 -17.90 31.68 9.04
CA PHE A 64 -18.21 31.12 7.71
C PHE A 64 -19.71 30.82 7.58
N GLY A 65 -20.55 31.71 8.12
CA GLY A 65 -22.01 31.59 8.13
C GLY A 65 -22.63 31.39 6.74
N GLU A 66 -21.99 31.94 5.71
CA GLU A 66 -22.39 31.94 4.30
C GLU A 66 -22.54 30.54 3.66
N ILE A 67 -21.72 29.56 4.06
CA ILE A 67 -21.79 28.20 3.50
C ILE A 67 -22.64 27.25 4.35
N ASN A 68 -23.11 26.16 3.75
CA ASN A 68 -23.85 25.13 4.48
C ASN A 68 -23.06 24.55 5.68
N SER A 69 -23.74 24.26 6.79
CA SER A 69 -23.13 23.73 8.02
C SER A 69 -22.34 22.43 7.81
N ARG A 70 -22.76 21.57 6.88
CA ARG A 70 -22.05 20.34 6.53
C ARG A 70 -20.74 20.61 5.80
N TYR A 71 -20.66 21.69 5.01
CA TYR A 71 -19.39 22.12 4.42
C TYR A 71 -18.44 22.70 5.48
N ARG A 72 -18.93 23.50 6.43
CA ARG A 72 -18.10 23.97 7.56
C ARG A 72 -17.50 22.80 8.35
N ARG A 73 -18.35 21.85 8.76
CA ARG A 73 -17.92 20.62 9.44
C ARG A 73 -16.97 19.78 8.58
N GLY A 74 -17.18 19.76 7.27
CA GLY A 74 -16.25 19.15 6.31
C GLY A 74 -14.86 19.79 6.32
N GLY A 75 -14.80 21.13 6.36
CA GLY A 75 -13.56 21.89 6.51
C GLY A 75 -12.82 21.55 7.81
N TYR A 76 -13.53 21.54 8.94
CA TYR A 76 -12.98 21.10 10.23
C TYR A 76 -12.47 19.66 10.19
N PHE A 77 -13.25 18.72 9.64
CA PHE A 77 -12.85 17.32 9.55
C PHE A 77 -11.57 17.14 8.73
N ARG A 78 -11.44 17.86 7.60
CA ARG A 78 -10.21 17.87 6.80
C ARG A 78 -9.04 18.49 7.56
N ALA A 79 -9.26 19.56 8.31
CA ALA A 79 -8.24 20.16 9.17
C ALA A 79 -7.74 19.18 10.22
N LYS A 80 -8.64 18.44 10.88
CA LYS A 80 -8.30 17.43 11.89
C LYS A 80 -7.46 16.28 11.30
N ILE A 81 -7.84 15.77 10.12
CA ILE A 81 -7.04 14.73 9.43
C ILE A 81 -5.65 15.27 9.10
N ASN A 82 -5.56 16.47 8.52
CA ASN A 82 -4.28 17.06 8.18
C ASN A 82 -3.42 17.28 9.43
N TYR A 83 -4.01 17.72 10.54
CA TYR A 83 -3.32 17.92 11.82
C TYR A 83 -2.75 16.61 12.37
N LYS A 84 -3.52 15.51 12.36
CA LYS A 84 -3.02 14.19 12.77
C LYS A 84 -1.81 13.76 11.94
N SER A 85 -1.92 13.84 10.60
CA SER A 85 -0.80 13.51 9.71
C SER A 85 0.42 14.42 9.92
N VAL A 86 0.22 15.65 10.40
CA VAL A 86 1.32 16.58 10.69
C VAL A 86 2.00 16.23 12.00
N LEU A 87 1.27 15.79 13.02
CA LEU A 87 1.87 15.28 14.26
C LEU A 87 2.81 14.11 13.97
N GLU A 88 2.38 13.17 13.12
CA GLU A 88 3.21 12.04 12.66
C GLU A 88 4.50 12.51 11.95
N LEU A 89 4.43 13.62 11.18
CA LEU A 89 5.62 14.20 10.53
C LEU A 89 6.56 14.89 11.52
N VAL A 90 6.02 15.50 12.58
CA VAL A 90 6.80 16.14 13.65
C VAL A 90 7.51 15.08 14.49
N GLU A 91 6.79 14.03 14.91
CA GLU A 91 7.36 12.87 15.61
C GLU A 91 8.48 12.21 14.80
N ALA A 92 8.31 12.13 13.48
CA ALA A 92 9.33 11.60 12.58
C ALA A 92 10.47 12.59 12.24
N GLY A 93 10.50 13.79 12.84
CA GLY A 93 11.53 14.81 12.60
C GLY A 93 11.54 15.43 11.20
N ASN A 94 10.49 15.22 10.40
CA ASN A 94 10.36 15.78 9.05
C ASN A 94 9.76 17.19 9.04
N LEU A 95 9.23 17.63 10.19
CA LEU A 95 8.66 18.95 10.38
C LEU A 95 8.98 19.44 11.81
N GLU A 96 9.35 20.71 11.95
CA GLU A 96 9.67 21.32 13.24
C GLU A 96 8.45 21.36 14.18
N SER A 97 7.30 21.80 13.66
CA SER A 97 6.08 21.93 14.45
C SER A 97 4.83 21.98 13.58
N PRO A 98 3.63 21.70 14.12
CA PRO A 98 2.39 21.77 13.36
C PRO A 98 2.08 23.15 12.77
N GLU A 99 2.57 24.22 13.39
CA GLU A 99 2.40 25.61 12.95
C GLU A 99 3.19 25.93 11.68
N LYS A 100 4.24 25.15 11.37
CA LYS A 100 5.12 25.35 10.20
C LYS A 100 4.57 24.74 8.90
N VAL A 101 3.30 24.33 8.91
CA VAL A 101 2.62 23.80 7.72
C VAL A 101 2.32 24.90 6.72
N VAL A 102 2.68 24.63 5.46
CA VAL A 102 2.43 25.54 4.34
C VAL A 102 1.30 24.96 3.47
N PHE A 103 0.09 25.50 3.62
CA PHE A 103 -1.03 25.19 2.72
C PHE A 103 -0.69 25.63 1.30
N GLY A 104 -0.94 24.76 0.32
CA GLY A 104 -0.53 24.97 -1.08
C GLY A 104 0.85 24.41 -1.41
N GLY A 105 1.62 23.98 -0.40
CA GLY A 105 2.91 23.31 -0.54
C GLY A 105 4.11 24.25 -0.45
N ARG A 106 5.16 23.81 0.25
CA ARG A 106 6.40 24.56 0.44
C ARG A 106 7.10 24.93 -0.86
N GLU A 107 7.11 24.02 -1.84
CA GLU A 107 7.72 24.28 -3.15
C GLU A 107 7.02 25.42 -3.90
N ASN A 108 5.69 25.44 -3.85
CA ASN A 108 4.89 26.48 -4.48
C ASN A 108 5.02 27.82 -3.75
N LEU A 109 5.18 27.83 -2.42
CA LEU A 109 5.53 29.04 -1.69
C LEU A 109 6.88 29.61 -2.17
N LYS A 110 7.90 28.76 -2.33
CA LYS A 110 9.21 29.19 -2.91
C LYS A 110 9.06 29.72 -4.33
N LYS A 111 8.22 29.11 -5.16
CA LYS A 111 7.90 29.63 -6.51
C LYS A 111 7.24 31.01 -6.42
N ARG A 112 6.34 31.23 -5.45
CA ARG A 112 5.66 32.51 -5.22
C ARG A 112 6.63 33.60 -4.75
N GLU A 113 7.55 33.26 -3.84
CA GLU A 113 8.61 34.17 -3.36
C GLU A 113 9.54 34.60 -4.49
N ARG A 114 9.84 33.68 -5.42
CA ARG A 114 10.65 33.95 -6.63
C ARG A 114 9.89 34.60 -7.78
N GLY A 115 8.61 34.97 -7.58
CA GLY A 115 7.78 35.59 -8.62
C GLY A 115 7.38 34.66 -9.78
N LYS A 116 7.60 33.33 -9.67
CA LYS A 116 7.29 32.37 -10.75
C LYS A 116 5.82 32.00 -10.85
N ILE A 117 5.05 32.23 -9.80
CA ILE A 117 3.59 32.06 -9.78
C ILE A 117 2.93 33.30 -9.20
N SER A 118 1.75 33.65 -9.71
CA SER A 118 1.01 34.81 -9.24
C SER A 118 0.38 34.58 -7.87
N ASN A 119 -0.07 35.65 -7.20
CA ASN A 119 -0.84 35.52 -5.96
C ASN A 119 -2.17 34.78 -6.18
N GLU A 120 -2.79 34.97 -7.34
CA GLU A 120 -4.03 34.27 -7.70
C GLU A 120 -3.78 32.78 -7.90
N GLU A 121 -2.72 32.42 -8.61
CA GLU A 121 -2.31 31.03 -8.80
C GLU A 121 -2.02 30.36 -7.44
N TRP A 122 -1.32 31.06 -6.53
CA TRP A 122 -1.10 30.59 -5.17
C TRP A 122 -2.41 30.38 -4.39
N LYS A 123 -3.35 31.31 -4.49
CA LYS A 123 -4.70 31.15 -3.90
C LYS A 123 -5.43 29.95 -4.51
N ARG A 124 -5.36 29.74 -5.83
CA ARG A 124 -5.96 28.58 -6.51
C ARG A 124 -5.37 27.26 -6.02
N LEU A 125 -4.05 27.18 -5.80
CA LEU A 125 -3.40 25.98 -5.25
C LEU A 125 -3.87 25.67 -3.82
N ARG A 126 -4.11 26.70 -3.00
CA ARG A 126 -4.59 26.55 -1.62
C ARG A 126 -6.08 26.25 -1.49
N ASN A 127 -6.86 26.59 -2.52
CA ASN A 127 -8.32 26.53 -2.53
C ASN A 127 -8.82 25.50 -3.56
N ASN A 128 -8.20 24.32 -3.58
CA ASN A 128 -8.37 23.33 -4.64
C ASN A 128 -9.24 22.14 -4.24
N GLN A 129 -9.99 22.23 -3.14
CA GLN A 129 -10.77 21.11 -2.65
C GLN A 129 -12.11 21.52 -2.03
N LEU A 130 -13.08 20.62 -2.19
CA LEU A 130 -14.37 20.66 -1.50
C LEU A 130 -14.64 19.26 -0.93
N TYR A 131 -15.10 19.17 0.31
CA TYR A 131 -15.42 17.92 0.97
C TYR A 131 -16.80 18.00 1.65
N SER A 132 -17.58 16.95 1.50
CA SER A 132 -18.82 16.74 2.27
C SER A 132 -18.87 15.31 2.78
N ARG A 133 -19.25 15.15 4.05
CA ARG A 133 -19.49 13.84 4.65
C ARG A 133 -20.90 13.35 4.30
N GLY A 134 -21.04 12.05 4.04
CA GLY A 134 -22.32 11.37 3.94
C GLY A 134 -23.01 11.18 5.30
N ASP A 135 -24.28 10.83 5.24
CA ASP A 135 -25.18 10.63 6.37
C ASP A 135 -26.19 9.55 5.99
N LYS A 136 -26.09 8.36 6.61
CA LYS A 136 -26.92 7.19 6.24
C LYS A 136 -28.41 7.51 6.41
N SER A 137 -28.77 8.26 7.45
CA SER A 137 -30.15 8.70 7.71
C SER A 137 -30.73 9.62 6.63
N LYS A 138 -29.89 10.10 5.70
CA LYS A 138 -30.27 11.00 4.63
C LYS A 138 -30.07 10.40 3.24
N GLY A 139 -29.82 9.09 3.14
CA GLY A 139 -29.61 8.40 1.85
C GLY A 139 -28.31 8.84 1.18
N GLY A 140 -27.19 8.75 1.90
CA GLY A 140 -25.86 9.09 1.37
C GLY A 140 -25.44 10.53 1.65
N ASN A 141 -24.98 11.26 0.63
CA ASN A 141 -24.49 12.62 0.80
C ASN A 141 -25.56 13.65 0.41
N LEU A 142 -25.85 14.63 1.26
CA LEU A 142 -26.87 15.65 0.97
C LEU A 142 -26.34 16.79 0.10
N ASN A 143 -25.10 17.21 0.36
CA ASN A 143 -24.49 18.36 -0.33
C ASN A 143 -23.83 17.95 -1.64
N LEU A 144 -23.24 16.76 -1.71
CA LEU A 144 -22.54 16.24 -2.89
C LEU A 144 -23.15 14.89 -3.28
N ARG A 145 -24.37 14.92 -3.83
CA ARG A 145 -25.19 13.73 -4.09
C ARG A 145 -25.04 13.24 -5.52
N PHE A 146 -24.79 11.95 -5.72
CA PHE A 146 -24.90 11.36 -7.05
C PHE A 146 -26.36 11.11 -7.41
N VAL A 147 -26.75 11.49 -8.63
CA VAL A 147 -28.10 11.29 -9.18
C VAL A 147 -28.01 10.82 -10.64
N LYS A 148 -28.99 10.04 -11.07
CA LYS A 148 -29.15 9.62 -12.47
C LYS A 148 -30.05 10.62 -13.20
N ARG A 149 -29.61 11.11 -14.36
CA ARG A 149 -30.41 11.96 -15.28
C ARG A 149 -30.11 11.54 -16.72
N ASN A 150 -31.14 11.22 -17.50
CA ASN A 150 -31.01 10.80 -18.91
C ASN A 150 -29.92 9.73 -19.09
N ASP A 151 -29.99 8.67 -18.27
CA ASP A 151 -29.02 7.57 -18.17
C ASP A 151 -27.55 7.91 -17.87
N ARG A 152 -27.27 9.18 -17.60
CA ARG A 152 -25.95 9.67 -17.21
C ARG A 152 -25.89 9.96 -15.71
N LEU A 153 -24.69 9.84 -15.16
CA LEU A 153 -24.41 10.13 -13.75
C LEU A 153 -24.09 11.62 -13.60
N TYR A 154 -24.75 12.27 -12.65
CA TYR A 154 -24.48 13.65 -12.27
C TYR A 154 -24.16 13.73 -10.78
N LEU A 155 -23.27 14.65 -10.42
CA LEU A 155 -23.11 15.11 -9.05
C LEU A 155 -23.97 16.36 -8.85
N ARG A 156 -25.01 16.24 -8.03
CA ARG A 156 -25.77 17.36 -7.50
C ARG A 156 -24.99 18.02 -6.37
N VAL A 157 -24.60 19.26 -6.55
CA VAL A 157 -23.83 20.05 -5.59
C VAL A 157 -24.73 21.14 -5.01
N ASN A 158 -24.90 21.16 -3.69
CA ASN A 158 -25.59 22.24 -2.99
C ASN A 158 -24.68 23.47 -2.95
N THR A 159 -25.16 24.61 -3.45
CA THR A 159 -24.39 25.86 -3.56
C THR A 159 -24.75 26.90 -2.50
N GLY A 160 -25.70 26.59 -1.61
CA GLY A 160 -26.29 27.53 -0.67
C GLY A 160 -27.76 27.79 -1.01
N GLY A 161 -28.50 28.51 -0.17
CA GLY A 161 -29.84 29.02 -0.54
C GLY A 161 -30.94 28.00 -0.92
N ARG A 162 -30.71 26.68 -0.74
CA ARG A 162 -31.52 25.60 -1.37
C ARG A 162 -31.43 25.61 -2.90
N GLU A 163 -30.25 25.96 -3.42
CA GLU A 163 -29.90 25.87 -4.83
C GLU A 163 -28.93 24.72 -5.07
N TRP A 164 -28.98 24.19 -6.28
CA TRP A 164 -28.13 23.08 -6.70
C TRP A 164 -27.69 23.21 -8.15
N ILE A 165 -26.42 22.93 -8.39
CA ILE A 165 -25.92 22.62 -9.73
C ILE A 165 -25.83 21.12 -9.94
N TYR A 166 -25.94 20.71 -11.21
CA TYR A 166 -25.87 19.32 -11.63
C TYR A 166 -24.74 19.18 -12.63
N THR A 167 -23.65 18.56 -12.18
CA THR A 167 -22.44 18.45 -12.98
C THR A 167 -22.25 17.00 -13.44
N PRO A 168 -22.06 16.72 -14.74
CA PRO A 168 -21.77 15.37 -15.21
C PRO A 168 -20.58 14.76 -14.48
N ALA A 169 -20.69 13.49 -14.10
CA ALA A 169 -19.69 12.79 -13.32
C ALA A 169 -19.42 11.39 -13.88
N TYR A 170 -18.19 10.92 -13.67
CA TYR A 170 -17.79 9.55 -13.95
C TYR A 170 -17.35 8.86 -12.66
N LEU A 171 -17.90 7.67 -12.43
CA LEU A 171 -17.45 6.70 -11.43
C LEU A 171 -17.38 5.31 -12.06
N PRO A 172 -16.47 4.43 -11.58
CA PRO A 172 -16.46 3.02 -11.97
C PRO A 172 -17.82 2.35 -11.73
N PRO A 173 -18.23 1.35 -12.55
CA PRO A 173 -19.58 0.76 -12.51
C PRO A 173 -20.02 0.28 -11.12
N LYS A 174 -19.15 -0.42 -10.38
CA LYS A 174 -19.43 -0.90 -9.01
C LYS A 174 -19.75 0.26 -8.05
N ALA A 175 -18.99 1.35 -8.12
CA ALA A 175 -19.21 2.52 -7.27
C ALA A 175 -20.44 3.32 -7.72
N ARG A 176 -20.69 3.43 -9.03
CA ARG A 176 -21.88 4.07 -9.59
C ARG A 176 -23.16 3.41 -9.07
N LYS A 177 -23.21 2.07 -9.04
CA LYS A 177 -24.35 1.32 -8.49
C LYS A 177 -24.57 1.67 -7.01
N ARG A 178 -23.53 1.53 -6.18
CA ARG A 178 -23.58 1.82 -4.73
C ARG A 178 -24.06 3.23 -4.38
N VAL A 179 -23.57 4.26 -5.08
CA VAL A 179 -23.97 5.66 -4.76
C VAL A 179 -25.40 6.01 -5.18
N LEU A 180 -25.97 5.26 -6.14
CA LEU A 180 -27.33 5.48 -6.65
C LEU A 180 -28.38 4.69 -5.88
N GLU A 181 -28.04 3.53 -5.32
CA GLU A 181 -28.92 2.73 -4.46
C GLU A 181 -29.22 3.46 -3.13
N GLY A 182 -28.27 4.26 -2.63
CA GLY A 182 -28.51 5.16 -1.50
C GLY A 182 -28.55 4.47 -0.13
N GLU A 183 -28.16 3.20 -0.05
CA GLU A 183 -28.20 2.38 1.17
C GLU A 183 -27.10 2.73 2.19
N GLU A 184 -25.99 3.32 1.72
CA GLU A 184 -24.80 3.62 2.52
C GLU A 184 -24.44 5.10 2.53
N ALA A 185 -23.86 5.56 3.65
CA ALA A 185 -23.26 6.88 3.74
C ALA A 185 -21.93 6.90 2.97
N TYR A 186 -21.73 7.90 2.12
CA TYR A 186 -20.46 8.11 1.43
C TYR A 186 -19.95 9.55 1.55
N GLY A 187 -18.66 9.70 1.85
CA GLY A 187 -17.96 10.97 1.77
C GLY A 187 -17.62 11.30 0.31
N VAL A 188 -17.72 12.57 -0.07
CA VAL A 188 -17.27 13.02 -1.39
C VAL A 188 -16.27 14.15 -1.21
N ARG A 189 -15.11 14.01 -1.86
CA ARG A 189 -14.13 15.07 -2.01
C ARG A 189 -13.94 15.38 -3.49
N ILE A 190 -14.11 16.65 -3.85
CA ILE A 190 -13.75 17.18 -5.14
C ILE A 190 -12.34 17.76 -5.02
N LEU A 191 -11.47 17.46 -5.99
CA LEU A 191 -10.10 17.96 -6.08
C LEU A 191 -9.91 18.65 -7.43
N ARG A 192 -9.38 19.87 -7.42
CA ARG A 192 -9.01 20.60 -8.64
C ARG A 192 -7.51 20.51 -8.86
N GLU A 193 -7.11 19.97 -10.02
CA GLU A 193 -5.72 19.87 -10.46
C GLU A 193 -5.65 20.23 -11.94
N ASN A 194 -4.79 21.20 -12.31
CA ASN A 194 -4.59 21.66 -13.69
C ASN A 194 -5.91 21.97 -14.44
N GLY A 195 -6.86 22.62 -13.76
CA GLY A 195 -8.17 22.97 -14.32
C GLY A 195 -9.17 21.81 -14.44
N SER A 196 -8.75 20.57 -14.14
CA SER A 196 -9.61 19.39 -14.11
C SER A 196 -10.13 19.11 -12.71
N TYR A 197 -11.32 18.51 -12.61
CA TYR A 197 -11.97 18.17 -11.35
C TYR A 197 -12.02 16.65 -11.16
N GLY A 198 -11.26 16.15 -10.19
CA GLY A 198 -11.28 14.76 -9.73
C GLY A 198 -12.26 14.56 -8.58
N LEU A 199 -12.82 13.35 -8.49
CA LEU A 199 -13.66 12.91 -7.37
C LEU A 199 -12.94 11.84 -6.56
N ARG A 200 -13.05 11.92 -5.24
CA ARG A 200 -12.71 10.85 -4.29
C ARG A 200 -13.97 10.54 -3.49
N VAL A 201 -14.51 9.35 -3.67
CA VAL A 201 -15.72 8.89 -2.97
C VAL A 201 -15.31 7.85 -1.94
N ASN A 202 -15.57 8.14 -0.68
CA ASN A 202 -15.16 7.31 0.45
C ASN A 202 -16.37 6.56 1.01
N PHE A 203 -16.25 5.24 1.13
CA PHE A 203 -17.21 4.36 1.78
C PHE A 203 -16.59 3.86 3.09
N GLU A 204 -17.37 3.84 4.17
CA GLU A 204 -17.02 3.13 5.39
C GLU A 204 -17.48 1.68 5.22
N GLU A 205 -16.55 0.73 5.22
CA GLU A 205 -16.80 -0.69 5.01
C GLU A 205 -16.39 -1.46 6.26
N ASN A 206 -17.24 -2.40 6.68
CA ASN A 206 -16.89 -3.41 7.67
C ASN A 206 -16.55 -4.69 6.91
N HIS A 207 -15.40 -5.28 7.17
CA HIS A 207 -15.05 -6.60 6.66
C HIS A 207 -14.79 -7.51 7.86
N GLU A 208 -15.55 -8.59 7.97
CA GLU A 208 -15.20 -9.68 8.88
C GLU A 208 -14.26 -10.63 8.13
N PRO A 209 -13.17 -11.10 8.77
CA PRO A 209 -12.28 -12.04 8.12
C PRO A 209 -13.01 -13.37 7.88
N GLU A 210 -13.03 -13.82 6.64
CA GLU A 210 -13.53 -15.13 6.21
C GLU A 210 -12.42 -16.20 6.31
N VAL A 211 -11.16 -15.78 6.16
CA VAL A 211 -9.97 -16.63 6.19
C VAL A 211 -9.13 -16.29 7.41
N GLY A 212 -9.10 -17.19 8.39
CA GLY A 212 -8.36 -17.06 9.64
C GLY A 212 -7.17 -18.01 9.77
N PHE A 213 -6.70 -18.20 10.99
CA PHE A 213 -5.51 -19.01 11.31
C PHE A 213 -5.83 -20.48 11.66
N GLU A 214 -7.09 -20.91 11.50
CA GLU A 214 -7.57 -22.22 11.95
C GLU A 214 -6.84 -23.38 11.25
N LYS A 215 -6.45 -23.21 9.98
CA LYS A 215 -5.76 -24.24 9.16
C LYS A 215 -4.24 -24.05 9.06
N GLY A 216 -3.71 -23.10 9.82
CA GLY A 216 -2.32 -22.65 9.76
C GLY A 216 -2.17 -21.23 9.26
N SER A 217 -0.97 -20.88 8.80
CA SER A 217 -0.64 -19.50 8.41
C SER A 217 0.21 -19.44 7.14
N VAL A 218 0.24 -18.24 6.53
CA VAL A 218 1.20 -17.87 5.48
C VAL A 218 2.07 -16.75 6.02
N GLY A 219 3.36 -17.01 6.16
CA GLY A 219 4.35 -16.01 6.54
C GLY A 219 4.95 -15.32 5.31
N VAL A 220 5.30 -14.04 5.47
CA VAL A 220 5.86 -13.20 4.41
C VAL A 220 7.23 -12.66 4.83
N ASP A 221 8.25 -12.92 4.02
CA ASP A 221 9.56 -12.24 4.06
C ASP A 221 9.68 -11.36 2.81
N PHE A 222 9.67 -10.03 2.96
CA PHE A 222 9.81 -9.13 1.82
C PHE A 222 11.23 -8.56 1.74
N ASN A 223 11.91 -8.84 0.63
CA ASN A 223 13.22 -8.33 0.28
C ASN A 223 13.11 -7.40 -0.95
N HIS A 224 14.12 -6.58 -1.20
CA HIS A 224 14.10 -5.56 -2.27
C HIS A 224 13.88 -6.10 -3.70
N ARG A 225 14.08 -7.40 -3.93
CA ARG A 225 13.90 -8.09 -5.22
C ARG A 225 12.91 -9.25 -5.17
N THR A 226 12.55 -9.76 -4.00
CA THR A 226 11.71 -10.95 -3.87
C THR A 226 10.74 -10.80 -2.70
N ILE A 227 9.55 -11.36 -2.84
CA ILE A 227 8.66 -11.65 -1.72
C ILE A 227 8.65 -13.16 -1.57
N ASP A 228 9.17 -13.63 -0.45
CA ASP A 228 9.22 -15.05 -0.12
C ASP A 228 8.07 -15.38 0.83
N LEU A 229 7.29 -16.40 0.47
CA LEU A 229 6.12 -16.86 1.18
C LEU A 229 6.36 -18.28 1.66
N ALA A 230 5.90 -18.60 2.87
CA ALA A 230 5.91 -19.96 3.39
C ALA A 230 4.61 -20.29 4.11
N VAL A 231 4.14 -21.52 3.90
CA VAL A 231 2.85 -22.01 4.38
C VAL A 231 3.07 -23.03 5.49
N THR A 232 2.27 -22.93 6.55
CA THR A 232 2.23 -23.91 7.63
C THR A 232 0.86 -24.58 7.76
N ASN A 233 0.81 -25.78 8.34
CA ASN A 233 -0.44 -26.32 8.89
C ASN A 233 -0.73 -25.81 10.30
N GLU A 234 -1.81 -26.28 10.93
CA GLU A 234 -2.18 -25.93 12.31
C GLU A 234 -1.03 -26.17 13.31
N GLN A 235 -0.22 -27.21 13.07
CA GLN A 235 0.89 -27.62 13.92
C GLN A 235 2.20 -26.85 13.60
N GLY A 236 2.15 -25.87 12.69
CA GLY A 236 3.29 -25.04 12.31
C GLY A 236 4.28 -25.72 11.38
N GLN A 237 4.00 -26.92 10.88
CA GLN A 237 4.88 -27.65 9.96
C GLN A 237 4.81 -27.06 8.56
N PHE A 238 5.96 -27.03 7.88
CA PHE A 238 6.06 -26.52 6.52
C PHE A 238 5.19 -27.34 5.55
N LYS A 239 4.46 -26.65 4.68
CA LYS A 239 3.62 -27.26 3.64
C LYS A 239 4.05 -26.88 2.23
N ASP A 240 4.32 -25.61 2.01
CA ASP A 240 4.72 -25.10 0.70
C ASP A 240 5.41 -23.73 0.82
N SER A 241 6.13 -23.32 -0.22
CA SER A 241 6.72 -21.99 -0.35
C SER A 241 6.58 -21.44 -1.75
N LYS A 242 6.53 -20.11 -1.84
CA LYS A 242 6.48 -19.40 -3.13
C LYS A 242 7.42 -18.22 -3.08
N MET A 243 8.15 -17.99 -4.17
CA MET A 243 8.95 -16.78 -4.37
C MET A 243 8.30 -15.95 -5.46
N ILE A 244 8.06 -14.67 -5.18
CA ILE A 244 7.55 -13.69 -6.14
C ILE A 244 8.68 -12.72 -6.46
N GLU A 245 9.15 -12.71 -7.71
CA GLU A 245 10.12 -11.73 -8.14
C GLU A 245 9.49 -10.34 -8.25
N CYS A 246 10.20 -9.32 -7.78
CA CYS A 246 9.74 -7.94 -7.71
C CYS A 246 10.58 -6.99 -8.60
N PRO A 247 10.67 -7.24 -9.92
CA PRO A 247 11.53 -6.45 -10.80
C PRO A 247 11.14 -4.96 -10.77
N GLY A 248 12.15 -4.11 -10.61
CA GLY A 248 12.00 -2.66 -10.72
C GLY A 248 11.16 -1.99 -9.63
N ILE A 249 10.85 -2.66 -8.52
CA ILE A 249 10.06 -2.04 -7.44
C ILE A 249 10.77 -0.83 -6.82
N THR A 250 12.09 -0.88 -6.71
CA THR A 250 12.92 0.23 -6.18
C THR A 250 13.24 1.28 -7.25
N ALA A 251 13.52 0.84 -8.48
CA ALA A 251 13.95 1.69 -9.60
C ALA A 251 12.81 2.42 -10.33
N SER A 252 11.56 1.96 -10.18
CA SER A 252 10.41 2.53 -10.91
C SER A 252 10.02 3.92 -10.40
N ARG A 253 9.54 4.76 -11.34
CA ARG A 253 8.88 6.04 -11.01
C ARG A 253 7.67 5.81 -10.10
N LYS A 254 7.33 6.82 -9.28
CA LYS A 254 6.32 6.75 -8.21
C LYS A 254 5.03 6.01 -8.61
N ASN A 255 4.38 6.42 -9.70
CA ASN A 255 3.10 5.84 -10.12
C ASN A 255 3.22 4.36 -10.50
N LYS A 256 4.28 3.99 -11.25
CA LYS A 256 4.55 2.60 -11.62
C LYS A 256 4.86 1.76 -10.38
N ARG A 257 5.67 2.30 -9.46
CA ARG A 257 6.00 1.64 -8.18
C ARG A 257 4.76 1.40 -7.31
N GLU A 258 3.87 2.38 -7.19
CA GLU A 258 2.62 2.23 -6.42
C GLU A 258 1.69 1.18 -7.04
N TRP A 259 1.62 1.10 -8.37
CA TRP A 259 0.90 0.04 -9.07
C TRP A 259 1.52 -1.35 -8.84
N LEU A 260 2.86 -1.46 -8.91
CA LEU A 260 3.59 -2.71 -8.64
C LEU A 260 3.34 -3.21 -7.22
N ILE A 261 3.48 -2.33 -6.21
CA ILE A 261 3.19 -2.66 -4.81
C ILE A 261 1.77 -3.21 -4.66
N GLY A 262 0.77 -2.54 -5.27
CA GLY A 262 -0.61 -2.99 -5.20
C GLY A 262 -0.88 -4.32 -5.93
N SER A 263 -0.07 -4.65 -6.94
CA SER A 263 -0.15 -5.90 -7.70
C SER A 263 0.51 -7.05 -6.93
N TYR A 264 1.69 -6.85 -6.35
CA TYR A 264 2.32 -7.86 -5.50
C TYR A 264 1.52 -8.12 -4.23
N ALA A 265 0.96 -7.08 -3.61
CA ALA A 265 0.05 -7.25 -2.47
C ALA A 265 -1.18 -8.10 -2.84
N LYS A 266 -1.66 -8.01 -4.09
CA LYS A 266 -2.73 -8.89 -4.60
C LYS A 266 -2.28 -10.34 -4.59
N GLU A 267 -1.13 -10.61 -5.17
CA GLU A 267 -0.62 -11.96 -5.30
C GLU A 267 -0.36 -12.64 -3.95
N VAL A 268 0.15 -11.89 -2.96
CA VAL A 268 0.31 -12.39 -1.58
C VAL A 268 -1.03 -12.78 -0.95
N VAL A 269 -2.05 -11.93 -1.08
CA VAL A 269 -3.38 -12.19 -0.52
C VAL A 269 -4.08 -13.34 -1.25
N GLU A 270 -3.94 -13.43 -2.57
CA GLU A 270 -4.47 -14.56 -3.36
C GLU A 270 -3.81 -15.89 -2.94
N TYR A 271 -2.51 -15.89 -2.65
CA TYR A 271 -1.81 -17.08 -2.17
C TYR A 271 -2.31 -17.53 -0.79
N ALA A 272 -2.55 -16.59 0.13
CA ALA A 272 -3.15 -16.88 1.42
C ALA A 272 -4.56 -17.45 1.31
N LYS A 273 -5.38 -16.90 0.40
CA LYS A 273 -6.74 -17.38 0.12
C LYS A 273 -6.75 -18.76 -0.53
N TYR A 274 -5.85 -19.01 -1.48
CA TYR A 274 -5.68 -20.34 -2.10
C TYR A 274 -5.44 -21.41 -1.05
N TRP A 275 -4.58 -21.12 -0.07
CA TRP A 275 -4.32 -22.02 1.05
C TRP A 275 -5.34 -21.93 2.18
N ASN A 276 -6.32 -21.01 2.13
CA ASN A 276 -7.29 -20.75 3.20
C ASN A 276 -6.64 -20.59 4.58
N ARG A 277 -5.65 -19.69 4.67
CA ARG A 277 -4.85 -19.42 5.88
C ARG A 277 -4.62 -17.92 6.07
N GLY A 278 -4.56 -17.48 7.33
CA GLY A 278 -4.26 -16.11 7.71
C GLY A 278 -2.82 -15.71 7.37
N LEU A 279 -2.60 -14.41 7.18
CA LEU A 279 -1.30 -13.84 6.82
C LEU A 279 -0.52 -13.37 8.05
N VAL A 280 0.77 -13.68 8.09
CA VAL A 280 1.68 -13.18 9.13
C VAL A 280 2.74 -12.31 8.50
N LEU A 281 2.81 -11.07 8.96
CA LEU A 281 3.77 -10.06 8.51
C LEU A 281 4.75 -9.74 9.64
N GLU A 282 5.96 -9.35 9.29
CA GLU A 282 6.88 -8.76 10.27
C GLU A 282 6.42 -7.36 10.67
N LYS A 283 6.48 -7.06 11.97
CA LYS A 283 6.27 -5.72 12.50
C LYS A 283 7.53 -4.90 12.25
N LEU A 284 7.40 -3.80 11.51
CA LEU A 284 8.47 -2.82 11.42
C LEU A 284 8.55 -2.05 12.73
N GLU A 285 9.71 -2.09 13.39
CA GLU A 285 10.02 -1.14 14.44
C GLU A 285 10.33 0.22 13.80
N ASP A 286 9.78 1.29 14.35
CA ASP A 286 10.17 2.65 14.01
C ASP A 286 11.63 2.84 14.45
N VAL A 287 12.58 2.59 13.55
CA VAL A 287 13.99 2.92 13.79
C VAL A 287 14.15 4.43 13.65
N ALA A 288 13.62 5.16 14.63
CA ALA A 288 13.91 6.56 14.85
C ALA A 288 15.40 6.68 15.19
N ARG A 289 16.25 6.97 14.18
CA ARG A 289 17.55 7.71 14.25
C ARG A 289 18.47 7.46 13.02
N GLY A 290 17.92 7.44 11.81
CA GLY A 290 18.74 7.34 10.60
C GLY A 290 18.06 7.92 9.36
N ARG A 291 18.87 8.28 8.34
CA ARG A 291 18.36 8.62 7.00
C ARG A 291 17.55 7.42 6.49
N ARG A 292 16.21 7.55 6.46
CA ARG A 292 15.30 6.55 5.88
C ARG A 292 15.80 6.17 4.49
N ASN A 293 16.21 4.92 4.32
CA ASN A 293 16.61 4.44 3.00
C ASN A 293 15.33 4.23 2.15
N GLN A 294 15.46 4.33 0.83
CA GLN A 294 14.33 4.16 -0.10
C GLN A 294 13.69 2.76 0.02
N HIS A 295 14.43 1.79 0.56
CA HIS A 295 14.03 0.39 0.71
C HIS A 295 13.02 0.21 1.84
N GLU A 296 13.30 0.74 3.03
CA GLU A 296 12.42 0.72 4.20
C GLU A 296 11.10 1.42 3.94
N PHE A 297 11.12 2.53 3.18
CA PHE A 297 9.91 3.18 2.73
C PHE A 297 9.08 2.31 1.78
N THR A 298 9.73 1.55 0.89
CA THR A 298 9.05 0.64 -0.04
C THR A 298 8.49 -0.58 0.69
N TYR A 299 9.23 -1.10 1.68
CA TYR A 299 8.84 -2.18 2.57
C TYR A 299 7.59 -1.82 3.39
N ASN A 300 7.61 -0.68 4.09
CA ASN A 300 6.45 -0.14 4.80
C ASN A 300 5.22 0.00 3.88
N LYS A 301 5.38 0.61 2.70
CA LYS A 301 4.28 0.76 1.75
C LYS A 301 3.72 -0.58 1.27
N PHE A 302 4.58 -1.58 1.10
CA PHE A 302 4.16 -2.92 0.70
C PHE A 302 3.36 -3.61 1.81
N LEU A 303 3.87 -3.65 3.05
CA LEU A 303 3.13 -4.25 4.17
C LEU A 303 1.77 -3.58 4.38
N GLU A 304 1.71 -2.25 4.33
CA GLU A 304 0.45 -1.51 4.42
C GLU A 304 -0.50 -1.83 3.27
N ALA A 305 0.02 -2.04 2.06
CA ALA A 305 -0.80 -2.47 0.92
C ALA A 305 -1.34 -3.90 1.09
N VAL A 306 -0.54 -4.81 1.65
CA VAL A 306 -0.96 -6.19 1.99
C VAL A 306 -2.05 -6.15 3.05
N LYS A 307 -1.84 -5.47 4.18
CA LYS A 307 -2.83 -5.34 5.27
C LYS A 307 -4.18 -4.82 4.76
N ARG A 308 -4.16 -3.68 4.06
CA ARG A 308 -5.37 -3.06 3.51
C ARG A 308 -6.10 -3.95 2.51
N ARG A 309 -5.37 -4.78 1.77
CA ARG A 309 -5.98 -5.69 0.81
C ARG A 309 -6.51 -6.95 1.51
N ALA A 310 -5.75 -7.54 2.42
CA ALA A 310 -6.16 -8.67 3.22
C ALA A 310 -7.47 -8.37 3.97
N GLU A 311 -7.53 -7.23 4.66
CA GLU A 311 -8.75 -6.77 5.33
C GLU A 311 -9.95 -6.66 4.37
N ARG A 312 -9.76 -6.04 3.20
CA ARG A 312 -10.80 -5.93 2.16
C ARG A 312 -11.27 -7.28 1.63
N GLU A 313 -10.35 -8.22 1.51
CA GLU A 313 -10.62 -9.53 0.90
C GLU A 313 -10.93 -10.61 1.95
N GLY A 314 -11.14 -10.22 3.21
CA GLY A 314 -11.57 -11.11 4.29
C GLY A 314 -10.47 -12.02 4.82
N VAL A 315 -9.20 -11.61 4.79
CA VAL A 315 -8.07 -12.40 5.30
C VAL A 315 -7.54 -11.78 6.59
N GLU A 316 -7.52 -12.54 7.68
CA GLU A 316 -6.95 -12.12 8.97
C GLU A 316 -5.43 -11.92 8.84
N VAL A 317 -4.92 -10.84 9.42
CA VAL A 317 -3.49 -10.51 9.43
C VAL A 317 -2.98 -10.39 10.86
N ARG A 318 -1.82 -10.98 11.14
CA ARG A 318 -1.06 -10.78 12.39
C ARG A 318 0.31 -10.20 12.09
N GLU A 319 0.78 -9.35 12.99
CA GLU A 319 2.14 -8.82 12.96
C GLU A 319 2.98 -9.46 14.06
N VAL A 320 4.22 -9.84 13.75
CA VAL A 320 5.14 -10.48 14.70
C VAL A 320 6.48 -9.76 14.73
N ASN A 321 7.22 -9.90 15.85
CA ASN A 321 8.55 -9.31 15.95
C ASN A 321 9.52 -9.97 14.93
N PRO A 322 10.25 -9.21 14.09
CA PRO A 322 11.19 -9.72 13.09
C PRO A 322 12.50 -10.27 13.68
N ALA A 323 12.73 -10.14 14.99
CA ALA A 323 14.01 -10.47 15.60
C ALA A 323 14.50 -11.88 15.25
N TYR A 324 15.68 -11.95 14.62
CA TYR A 324 16.39 -13.18 14.27
C TYR A 324 15.67 -14.13 13.29
N THR A 325 14.60 -13.72 12.59
CA THR A 325 13.86 -14.56 11.63
C THR A 325 14.79 -15.20 10.59
N SER A 326 15.65 -14.40 9.97
CA SER A 326 16.64 -14.85 8.98
C SER A 326 17.72 -15.80 9.55
N VAL A 327 18.15 -15.59 10.80
CA VAL A 327 19.16 -16.44 11.46
C VAL A 327 18.57 -17.80 11.77
N ILE A 328 17.37 -17.82 12.35
CA ILE A 328 16.64 -19.04 12.69
C ILE A 328 16.29 -19.82 11.42
N GLY A 329 15.76 -19.14 10.40
CA GLY A 329 15.43 -19.72 9.11
C GLY A 329 16.64 -20.41 8.48
N ARG A 330 17.77 -19.69 8.38
CA ARG A 330 19.03 -20.22 7.85
C ARG A 330 19.52 -21.46 8.59
N ARG A 331 19.43 -21.47 9.91
CA ARG A 331 20.05 -22.51 10.75
C ARG A 331 19.18 -23.74 10.91
N LYS A 332 17.86 -23.56 11.07
CA LYS A 332 16.94 -24.64 11.45
C LYS A 332 16.17 -25.20 10.27
N TYR A 333 15.76 -24.37 9.34
CA TYR A 333 14.74 -24.75 8.35
C TYR A 333 15.26 -24.83 6.93
N ALA A 334 16.16 -23.93 6.50
CA ALA A 334 16.72 -23.97 5.15
C ALA A 334 17.43 -25.30 4.83
N PRO A 335 18.29 -25.87 5.72
CA PRO A 335 18.94 -27.16 5.45
C PRO A 335 17.96 -28.34 5.54
N TYR A 336 16.97 -28.26 6.43
CA TYR A 336 16.04 -29.36 6.71
C TYR A 336 14.98 -29.52 5.62
N TYR A 337 14.42 -28.41 5.14
CA TYR A 337 13.39 -28.40 4.09
C TYR A 337 13.95 -28.17 2.68
N HIS A 338 15.28 -27.99 2.54
CA HIS A 338 15.93 -27.67 1.26
C HIS A 338 15.36 -26.44 0.54
N ILE A 339 15.01 -25.41 1.32
CA ILE A 339 14.45 -24.14 0.84
C ILE A 339 15.46 -23.00 0.98
N THR A 340 15.19 -21.87 0.33
CA THR A 340 16.07 -20.70 0.46
C THR A 340 16.04 -20.13 1.88
N ILE A 341 17.06 -19.33 2.23
CA ILE A 341 17.11 -18.64 3.53
C ILE A 341 15.91 -17.70 3.71
N HIS A 342 15.43 -17.07 2.63
CA HIS A 342 14.29 -16.15 2.65
C HIS A 342 12.96 -16.89 2.85
N GLN A 343 12.74 -17.99 2.14
CA GLN A 343 11.59 -18.87 2.38
C GLN A 343 11.61 -19.45 3.80
N ALA A 344 12.80 -19.81 4.30
CA ALA A 344 12.95 -20.27 5.67
C ALA A 344 12.68 -19.15 6.70
N ALA A 345 13.02 -17.90 6.40
CA ALA A 345 12.66 -16.75 7.24
C ALA A 345 11.14 -16.53 7.24
N ALA A 346 10.50 -16.58 6.08
CA ALA A 346 9.04 -16.54 5.95
C ALA A 346 8.37 -17.66 6.76
N LEU A 347 8.95 -18.86 6.81
CA LEU A 347 8.45 -19.96 7.64
C LEU A 347 8.52 -19.64 9.14
N VAL A 348 9.60 -19.01 9.61
CA VAL A 348 9.72 -18.55 11.00
C VAL A 348 8.63 -17.52 11.29
N VAL A 349 8.39 -16.57 10.39
CA VAL A 349 7.32 -15.56 10.51
C VAL A 349 5.95 -16.25 10.63
N ALA A 350 5.64 -17.18 9.73
CA ALA A 350 4.40 -17.95 9.72
C ALA A 350 4.15 -18.63 11.09
N ARG A 351 5.15 -19.37 11.56
CA ARG A 351 5.09 -20.12 12.82
C ARG A 351 4.90 -19.22 14.04
N ARG A 352 5.60 -18.09 14.08
CA ARG A 352 5.45 -17.10 15.17
C ARG A 352 4.03 -16.54 15.25
N GLY A 353 3.38 -16.29 14.11
CA GLY A 353 2.00 -15.78 14.09
C GLY A 353 0.98 -16.78 14.65
N GLN A 354 1.33 -18.07 14.69
CA GLN A 354 0.56 -19.13 15.33
C GLN A 354 0.92 -19.33 16.81
N GLY A 355 1.91 -18.60 17.33
CA GLY A 355 2.36 -18.71 18.72
C GLY A 355 3.48 -19.73 18.96
N PHE A 356 4.05 -20.34 17.90
CA PHE A 356 5.20 -21.22 18.07
C PHE A 356 6.48 -20.41 18.31
N SER A 357 7.32 -20.90 19.22
CA SER A 357 8.63 -20.31 19.53
C SER A 357 9.77 -21.26 19.14
N GLU A 358 10.78 -20.71 18.45
CA GLU A 358 11.95 -21.47 18.07
C GLU A 358 12.96 -21.55 19.21
N HIS A 359 12.99 -22.73 19.82
CA HIS A 359 14.04 -23.13 20.75
C HIS A 359 15.27 -23.63 19.98
N LEU A 360 16.44 -23.40 20.58
CA LEU A 360 17.75 -23.80 20.06
C LEU A 360 18.08 -25.29 20.21
N ARG A 361 17.24 -26.06 20.92
CA ARG A 361 17.45 -27.50 21.13
C ARG A 361 17.48 -28.26 19.79
N GLY A 362 18.51 -29.09 19.58
CA GLY A 362 18.70 -29.93 18.39
C GLY A 362 19.52 -29.32 17.24
N LEU A 363 20.20 -28.19 17.45
CA LEU A 363 21.12 -27.60 16.46
C LEU A 363 22.52 -28.20 16.57
N LYS A 364 22.92 -29.06 15.62
CA LYS A 364 24.28 -29.62 15.53
C LYS A 364 25.29 -28.56 15.09
N THR A 365 25.63 -27.65 15.98
CA THR A 365 26.71 -26.67 15.79
C THR A 365 27.76 -26.88 16.89
N PRO A 366 29.07 -26.68 16.62
CA PRO A 366 30.13 -26.93 17.60
C PRO A 366 29.95 -26.15 18.91
N LEU A 367 29.49 -24.89 18.82
CA LEU A 367 29.15 -24.07 20.00
C LEU A 367 28.08 -24.75 20.88
N PHE A 368 27.15 -25.46 20.25
CA PHE A 368 26.02 -26.09 20.93
C PHE A 368 26.32 -27.51 21.39
N GLU A 369 27.12 -28.28 20.65
CA GLU A 369 27.68 -29.54 21.12
C GLU A 369 28.47 -29.33 22.42
N ALA A 370 29.25 -28.25 22.52
CA ALA A 370 29.92 -27.84 23.76
C ALA A 370 28.93 -27.44 24.89
N LEU A 371 27.84 -26.74 24.55
CA LEU A 371 26.78 -26.32 25.50
C LEU A 371 25.93 -27.50 26.02
N GLU A 372 25.65 -28.50 25.18
CA GLU A 372 24.94 -29.73 25.54
C GLU A 372 25.84 -30.70 26.33
N ALA A 373 27.13 -30.78 25.99
CA ALA A 373 28.14 -31.56 26.72
C ALA A 373 28.43 -31.03 28.13
N GLY A 374 27.95 -29.83 28.48
CA GLY A 374 28.16 -29.23 29.80
C GLY A 374 29.58 -28.72 30.02
N GLU A 375 30.31 -28.40 28.96
CA GLU A 375 31.66 -27.87 29.05
C GLU A 375 31.62 -26.42 29.56
N GLU A 376 32.18 -26.17 30.75
CA GLU A 376 32.40 -24.83 31.28
C GLU A 376 33.70 -24.26 30.68
N GLY A 377 33.58 -23.20 29.88
CA GLY A 377 34.71 -22.45 29.36
C GLY A 377 34.40 -20.96 29.28
N GLU A 378 35.41 -20.10 29.31
CA GLU A 378 35.29 -18.62 29.34
C GLU A 378 34.40 -18.01 28.24
N ASN A 379 34.08 -18.77 27.18
CA ASN A 379 33.29 -18.32 26.03
C ASN A 379 31.91 -19.02 25.88
N VAL A 380 31.46 -19.82 26.86
CA VAL A 380 30.19 -20.57 26.78
C VAL A 380 29.11 -19.87 27.65
N PRO A 381 28.00 -19.38 27.07
CA PRO A 381 26.97 -18.64 27.80
C PRO A 381 26.15 -19.54 28.75
N ASP A 382 25.79 -19.01 29.94
CA ASP A 382 24.99 -19.68 30.97
C ASP A 382 23.60 -20.16 30.44
N ARG A 383 23.10 -21.28 30.96
CA ARG A 383 21.81 -21.90 30.58
C ARG A 383 20.58 -21.01 30.85
N ARG A 384 20.72 -19.93 31.62
CA ARG A 384 19.65 -18.95 31.95
C ARG A 384 19.52 -17.79 30.97
N VAL A 385 20.25 -17.82 29.85
CA VAL A 385 20.24 -16.73 28.87
C VAL A 385 18.97 -16.77 28.01
N HIS A 386 18.30 -15.62 27.88
CA HIS A 386 17.11 -15.47 27.04
C HIS A 386 17.37 -15.93 25.59
N SER A 387 16.42 -16.65 24.97
CA SER A 387 16.57 -17.31 23.66
C SER A 387 17.15 -16.40 22.57
N TRP A 388 16.76 -15.12 22.53
CA TRP A 388 17.29 -14.15 21.57
C TRP A 388 18.77 -13.81 21.72
N SER A 389 19.28 -13.80 22.95
CA SER A 389 20.70 -13.58 23.21
C SER A 389 21.54 -14.75 22.72
N LEU A 390 21.01 -15.98 22.81
CA LEU A 390 21.65 -17.16 22.25
C LEU A 390 21.64 -17.14 20.71
N TRP A 391 20.53 -16.76 20.07
CA TRP A 391 20.48 -16.60 18.60
C TRP A 391 21.46 -15.53 18.09
N ARG A 392 21.68 -14.45 18.86
CA ARG A 392 22.68 -13.42 18.54
C ARG A 392 24.09 -14.00 18.45
N LEU A 393 24.46 -14.91 19.35
CA LEU A 393 25.79 -15.55 19.37
C LEU A 393 26.00 -16.45 18.15
N THR A 394 24.94 -17.09 17.64
CA THR A 394 25.03 -17.96 16.46
C THR A 394 25.18 -17.23 15.12
N ARG A 395 25.04 -15.89 15.10
CA ARG A 395 25.05 -15.08 13.88
C ARG A 395 26.34 -15.21 13.08
N ASN A 396 27.48 -15.32 13.77
CA ASN A 396 28.83 -15.25 13.16
C ASN A 396 29.57 -16.61 13.14
N LEU A 397 28.96 -17.70 13.61
CA LEU A 397 29.64 -18.99 13.66
C LEU A 397 29.88 -19.57 12.25
N PRO A 398 31.09 -20.04 11.93
CA PRO A 398 31.40 -20.67 10.66
C PRO A 398 30.60 -21.97 10.47
N PHE A 399 30.28 -22.28 9.21
CA PHE A 399 29.63 -23.53 8.83
C PHE A 399 30.71 -24.61 8.69
N HIS A 400 30.52 -25.80 9.28
CA HIS A 400 31.24 -26.96 8.78
C HIS A 400 30.76 -27.20 7.36
N LYS A 401 31.60 -26.87 6.38
CA LYS A 401 31.39 -27.28 4.99
C LYS A 401 31.26 -28.80 4.99
N GLY A 402 30.04 -29.32 5.02
CA GLY A 402 29.74 -30.60 4.40
C GLY A 402 30.35 -30.55 3.00
N ALA A 403 31.17 -31.57 2.69
CA ALA A 403 32.11 -31.62 1.59
C ALA A 403 31.70 -30.80 0.36
N LYS A 404 32.62 -29.98 -0.14
CA LYS A 404 32.54 -29.44 -1.51
C LYS A 404 32.36 -30.63 -2.46
N ARG A 405 31.15 -30.89 -2.96
CA ARG A 405 31.03 -31.56 -4.24
C ARG A 405 31.42 -30.53 -5.30
N LYS A 406 32.59 -30.74 -5.90
CA LYS A 406 32.93 -30.15 -7.20
C LYS A 406 31.74 -30.45 -8.13
N HIS A 407 31.27 -29.42 -8.83
CA HIS A 407 30.51 -29.63 -10.06
C HIS A 407 31.37 -30.54 -10.95
N LEU A 408 30.97 -31.81 -11.10
CA LEU A 408 31.47 -32.60 -12.21
C LEU A 408 30.62 -32.20 -13.41
N SER A 409 31.24 -31.41 -14.28
CA SER A 409 30.94 -31.42 -15.70
C SER A 409 31.22 -32.83 -16.22
N GLN A 410 30.17 -33.63 -16.42
CA GLN A 410 30.27 -34.83 -17.24
C GLN A 410 29.08 -34.86 -18.20
N SER A 411 29.43 -34.52 -19.44
CA SER A 411 29.00 -35.15 -20.69
C SER A 411 27.81 -36.12 -20.60
N LEU A 412 26.78 -35.78 -21.37
CA LEU A 412 25.82 -36.72 -21.92
C LEU A 412 26.56 -37.83 -22.67
N GLU A 413 26.37 -39.09 -22.25
CA GLU A 413 26.31 -40.24 -23.15
C GLU A 413 25.64 -41.43 -22.44
N THR A 414 24.48 -41.79 -23.00
CA THR A 414 23.94 -43.15 -23.25
C THR A 414 23.72 -44.15 -22.11
N ILE A 415 22.43 -44.51 -21.92
CA ILE A 415 21.78 -45.84 -21.71
C ILE A 415 20.31 -45.45 -21.42
N GLY A 416 19.31 -45.67 -22.27
CA GLY A 416 18.94 -46.89 -22.98
C GLY A 416 17.65 -47.42 -22.36
N VAL A 417 16.48 -46.94 -22.81
CA VAL A 417 15.19 -47.61 -22.57
C VAL A 417 14.36 -47.51 -23.84
N GLU A 418 13.91 -48.69 -24.26
CA GLU A 418 13.24 -49.01 -25.49
C GLU A 418 11.83 -48.41 -25.62
N SER A 419 11.44 -48.39 -26.89
CA SER A 419 10.29 -47.77 -27.54
C SER A 419 8.94 -48.47 -27.35
N SER A 420 7.86 -47.66 -27.42
CA SER A 420 6.66 -47.91 -28.26
C SER A 420 5.77 -46.66 -28.19
N GLY A 421 5.18 -46.09 -29.24
CA GLY A 421 5.33 -46.22 -30.69
C GLY A 421 4.82 -44.91 -31.34
N THR A 422 5.38 -44.58 -32.50
CA THR A 422 5.15 -43.41 -33.36
C THR A 422 3.75 -43.46 -34.01
N ILE A 423 3.15 -42.39 -34.55
CA ILE A 423 3.42 -41.83 -35.89
C ILE A 423 2.84 -40.40 -35.99
N ALA A 424 3.67 -39.42 -36.37
CA ALA A 424 3.30 -38.29 -37.22
C ALA A 424 4.54 -37.86 -38.02
N SER A 425 4.40 -37.82 -39.34
CA SER A 425 5.46 -37.54 -40.30
C SER A 425 5.45 -36.06 -40.69
N THR A 426 6.62 -35.41 -40.70
CA THR A 426 6.85 -34.15 -41.41
C THR A 426 8.09 -34.33 -42.29
N GLU A 427 7.92 -34.14 -43.59
CA GLU A 427 9.02 -34.11 -44.56
C GLU A 427 9.66 -32.73 -44.68
N ARG A 428 10.93 -32.78 -45.08
CA ARG A 428 11.95 -31.72 -45.15
C ARG A 428 11.83 -30.79 -46.36
N SER A 429 12.43 -29.61 -46.19
CA SER A 429 12.99 -28.66 -47.19
C SER A 429 14.03 -29.31 -48.14
N PRO A 430 14.53 -28.63 -49.20
CA PRO A 430 15.51 -27.50 -49.14
C PRO A 430 15.28 -26.44 -50.26
N GLY A 431 15.99 -25.32 -50.45
CA GLY A 431 17.22 -24.72 -49.94
C GLY A 431 17.56 -23.45 -50.77
N GLU A 432 18.68 -22.78 -50.43
CA GLU A 432 19.38 -21.67 -51.15
C GLU A 432 18.71 -20.28 -51.18
N GLY A 433 19.39 -19.14 -51.03
CA GLY A 433 20.81 -18.82 -50.89
C GLY A 433 21.04 -17.32 -50.60
N ASP A 434 22.24 -17.01 -50.11
CA ASP A 434 23.04 -15.77 -50.15
C ASP A 434 22.50 -14.37 -49.81
N LEU A 435 23.24 -13.73 -48.89
CA LEU A 435 23.28 -12.29 -48.55
C LEU A 435 24.13 -11.52 -49.59
N PRO A 436 24.01 -10.18 -49.72
CA PRO A 436 24.84 -9.30 -48.88
C PRO A 436 24.25 -7.92 -48.51
N GLY A 437 24.77 -7.39 -47.39
CA GLY A 437 25.22 -6.01 -47.11
C GLY A 437 24.49 -4.77 -47.64
N GLY A 438 24.28 -3.79 -46.76
CA GLY A 438 24.07 -2.40 -47.17
C GLY A 438 23.48 -1.51 -46.09
N GLU A 439 24.36 -0.72 -45.46
CA GLU A 439 24.02 0.37 -44.55
C GLU A 439 23.24 1.52 -45.24
N THR A 440 22.75 2.42 -44.38
CA THR A 440 22.58 3.87 -44.56
C THR A 440 21.19 4.48 -44.82
N VAL A 441 20.76 5.22 -43.80
CA VAL A 441 20.40 6.67 -43.84
C VAL A 441 19.01 7.07 -44.34
N SER A 442 18.26 7.63 -43.40
CA SER A 442 17.09 8.51 -43.57
C SER A 442 17.41 9.83 -44.27
N PRO A 443 16.44 10.40 -44.99
CA PRO A 443 16.04 11.79 -44.76
C PRO A 443 14.50 11.89 -44.63
N GLY A 444 13.87 12.83 -43.94
CA GLY A 444 14.21 14.23 -43.76
C GLY A 444 13.07 15.10 -44.32
N SER A 445 12.14 15.49 -43.45
CA SER A 445 11.48 16.81 -43.34
C SER A 445 10.89 17.56 -44.56
N GLY A 446 9.54 17.60 -44.60
CA GLY A 446 8.68 18.78 -44.82
C GLY A 446 8.48 19.34 -46.25
N PRO A 447 7.61 20.36 -46.47
CA PRO A 447 6.33 20.71 -45.82
C PRO A 447 5.18 21.14 -46.80
N SER A 448 3.98 21.36 -46.22
CA SER A 448 2.96 22.40 -46.53
C SER A 448 2.04 22.37 -47.78
N THR A 449 0.73 22.56 -47.47
CA THR A 449 -0.37 23.20 -48.25
C THR A 449 -0.89 22.44 -49.49
N ARG A 450 -2.20 22.26 -49.73
CA ARG A 450 -3.30 23.26 -49.81
C ARG A 450 -4.68 22.56 -49.85
N LYS A 451 -5.73 23.38 -49.62
CA LYS A 451 -7.19 23.13 -49.74
C LYS A 451 -7.64 22.54 -51.09
N VAL A 452 -8.82 21.90 -51.08
CA VAL A 452 -10.04 22.10 -51.93
C VAL A 452 -10.98 20.94 -51.58
N VAL A 453 -12.03 21.15 -50.77
CA VAL A 453 -13.46 21.33 -51.16
C VAL A 453 -13.96 20.28 -52.17
N ALA A 454 -14.74 19.33 -51.66
CA ALA A 454 -16.08 19.00 -52.13
C ALA A 454 -16.89 18.52 -50.91
#